data_AF-A0A831Z2N0-F1
#
_entry.id   AF-A0A831Z2N0-F1
#
_cell.length_a   1.000
_cell.length_b   1.000
_cell.length_c   1.000
_cell.angle_alpha   90.00
_cell.angle_beta   90.00
_cell.angle_gamma   90.00
#
_symmetry.space_group_name_H-M   'P 1'
#
loop_
_entity.id
_entity.type
_entity.pdbx_description
1 polymer ?
#
loop_
_entity_poly.entity_id
_entity_poly.type
_entity_poly.pdbx_seq_one_letter_code
_entity_poly.pdbx_strand_id
1 'polypeptide(L)'
;LPKTPEMTILRKQLVRAGTSIGANYLEACESLTSKEFVHKIAVSKKEARETVYWLILIAKLYPALKVEGQELEMERGEFVRIFASIVGRFRR
;
A
#
# COMPACT_ATOMS: atom_id res chain seq x y z
N LEU A 1 6.67 -14.52 9.77
CA LEU A 1 6.38 -15.14 8.46
C LEU A 1 7.21 -16.41 8.28
N PRO A 2 6.63 -17.52 7.80
CA PRO A 2 7.34 -18.79 7.55
C PRO A 2 8.51 -18.66 6.55
N LYS A 3 9.51 -19.55 6.67
CA LYS A 3 10.69 -19.57 5.78
C LYS A 3 10.51 -20.56 4.62
N THR A 4 9.43 -20.41 3.85
CA THR A 4 9.19 -21.20 2.63
C THR A 4 9.53 -20.41 1.36
N PRO A 5 9.80 -21.06 0.23
CA PRO A 5 10.05 -20.39 -1.04
C PRO A 5 8.89 -19.45 -1.46
N GLU A 6 7.64 -19.90 -1.31
CA GLU A 6 6.44 -19.15 -1.66
C GLU A 6 6.30 -17.91 -0.78
N MET A 7 6.50 -18.06 0.53
CA MET A 7 6.46 -16.94 1.47
C MET A 7 7.60 -15.95 1.23
N THR A 8 8.76 -16.40 0.75
CA THR A 8 9.85 -15.50 0.40
C THR A 8 9.49 -14.57 -0.75
N ILE A 9 8.75 -15.08 -1.74
CA ILE A 9 8.25 -14.28 -2.87
C ILE A 9 7.20 -13.27 -2.37
N LEU A 10 6.22 -13.73 -1.58
CA LEU A 10 5.16 -12.87 -1.04
C LEU A 10 5.71 -11.77 -0.14
N ARG A 11 6.67 -12.09 0.73
CA ARG A 11 7.34 -11.11 1.59
C ARG A 11 8.04 -10.03 0.77
N LYS A 12 8.74 -10.40 -0.31
CA LYS A 12 9.41 -9.43 -1.19
C LYS A 12 8.39 -8.50 -1.85
N GLN A 13 7.26 -9.04 -2.33
CA GLN A 13 6.20 -8.23 -2.92
C GLN A 13 5.56 -7.28 -1.90
N LEU A 14 5.22 -7.79 -0.71
CA LEU A 14 4.64 -7.00 0.38
C LEU A 14 5.56 -5.86 0.80
N VAL A 15 6.84 -6.16 1.06
CA VAL A 15 7.82 -5.14 1.49
C VAL A 15 7.96 -4.08 0.42
N ARG A 16 8.14 -4.46 -0.85
CA ARG A 16 8.29 -3.51 -1.95
C ARG A 16 7.07 -2.59 -2.06
N ALA A 17 5.86 -3.14 -2.08
CA ALA A 17 4.64 -2.33 -2.17
C ALA A 17 4.50 -1.39 -0.95
N GLY A 18 4.67 -1.93 0.26
CA GLY A 18 4.54 -1.17 1.51
C GLY A 18 5.52 -0.01 1.62
N THR A 19 6.79 -0.21 1.27
CA THR A 19 7.81 0.84 1.29
C THR A 19 7.58 1.88 0.18
N SER A 20 7.01 1.47 -0.95
CA SER A 20 6.77 2.35 -2.10
C SER A 20 5.68 3.39 -1.83
N ILE A 21 4.75 3.12 -0.89
CA ILE A 21 3.72 4.09 -0.47
C ILE A 21 4.37 5.38 0.03
N GLY A 22 5.27 5.25 1.01
CA GLY A 22 5.94 6.37 1.67
C GLY A 22 6.92 7.07 0.74
N ALA A 23 7.68 6.31 -0.06
CA ALA A 23 8.59 6.88 -1.05
C ALA A 23 7.86 7.79 -2.05
N ASN A 24 6.76 7.31 -2.65
CA ASN A 24 5.98 8.13 -3.58
C ASN A 24 5.28 9.31 -2.89
N TYR A 25 4.92 9.18 -1.61
CA TYR A 25 4.32 10.30 -0.87
C TYR A 25 5.34 11.42 -0.61
N LEU A 26 6.59 11.07 -0.27
CA LEU A 26 7.67 12.03 -0.12
C LEU A 26 7.95 12.75 -1.45
N GLU A 27 8.06 12.02 -2.55
CA GLU A 27 8.20 12.60 -3.90
C GLU A 27 7.01 13.48 -4.28
N ALA A 28 5.79 13.13 -3.86
CA ALA A 28 4.62 13.98 -4.04
C ALA A 28 4.82 15.32 -3.32
N CYS A 29 5.27 15.30 -2.05
CA CYS A 29 5.49 16.51 -1.26
C CYS A 29 6.54 17.46 -1.87
N GLU A 30 7.49 16.92 -2.63
CA GLU A 30 8.53 17.69 -3.34
C GLU A 30 8.14 18.07 -4.79
N SER A 31 6.94 17.71 -5.23
CA SER A 31 6.48 17.96 -6.60
C SER A 31 6.32 19.45 -6.89
N LEU A 32 6.77 19.88 -8.07
CA LEU A 32 6.73 21.29 -8.48
C LEU A 32 5.39 21.71 -9.07
N THR A 33 4.57 20.75 -9.49
CA THR A 33 3.26 21.01 -10.09
C THR A 33 2.17 20.18 -9.45
N SER A 34 0.95 20.71 -9.42
CA SER A 34 -0.22 19.97 -8.91
C SER A 34 -0.48 18.68 -9.71
N LYS A 35 -0.18 18.67 -11.01
CA LYS A 35 -0.33 17.48 -11.85
C LYS A 35 0.62 16.35 -11.41
N GLU A 36 1.88 16.69 -11.15
CA GLU A 36 2.88 15.75 -10.66
C GLU A 36 2.54 15.25 -9.25
N PHE A 37 2.18 16.17 -8.35
CA PHE A 37 1.70 15.84 -7.00
C PHE A 37 0.57 14.80 -7.05
N VAL A 38 -0.48 15.07 -7.83
CA VAL A 38 -1.63 14.16 -7.96
C VAL A 38 -1.25 12.82 -8.56
N HIS A 39 -0.34 12.81 -9.54
CA HIS A 39 0.15 11.56 -10.12
C HIS A 39 0.88 10.72 -9.07
N LYS A 40 1.80 11.31 -8.30
CA LYS A 40 2.54 10.61 -7.24
C LYS A 40 1.63 10.11 -6.11
N ILE A 41 0.66 10.92 -5.67
CA ILE A 41 -0.36 10.46 -4.69
C ILE A 41 -1.20 9.30 -5.27
N ALA A 42 -1.52 9.32 -6.56
CA ALA A 42 -2.23 8.21 -7.20
C ALA A 42 -1.39 6.92 -7.22
N VAL A 43 -0.07 7.03 -7.38
CA VAL A 43 0.85 5.89 -7.22
C VAL A 43 0.87 5.41 -5.78
N SER A 44 1.02 6.28 -4.77
CA SER A 44 0.92 5.89 -3.35
C SER A 44 -0.38 5.16 -3.03
N LYS A 45 -1.51 5.61 -3.61
CA LYS A 45 -2.80 4.91 -3.50
C LYS A 45 -2.78 3.51 -4.10
N LYS A 46 -2.17 3.35 -5.28
CA LYS A 46 -2.04 2.05 -5.96
C LYS A 46 -1.21 1.10 -5.11
N GLU A 47 -0.05 1.54 -4.63
CA GLU A 47 0.84 0.75 -3.77
C GLU A 47 0.16 0.34 -2.46
N ALA A 48 -0.63 1.24 -1.85
CA ALA A 48 -1.41 0.92 -0.64
C ALA A 48 -2.43 -0.20 -0.90
N ARG A 49 -3.09 -0.21 -2.07
CA ARG A 49 -4.01 -1.29 -2.45
C ARG A 49 -3.27 -2.61 -2.70
N GLU A 50 -2.09 -2.56 -3.31
CA GLU A 50 -1.26 -3.75 -3.51
C GLU A 50 -0.77 -4.31 -2.16
N THR A 51 -0.35 -3.47 -1.22
CA THR A 51 0.01 -3.89 0.15
C THR A 51 -1.15 -4.63 0.82
N VAL A 52 -2.37 -4.07 0.78
CA VAL A 52 -3.57 -4.72 1.33
C VAL A 52 -3.81 -6.08 0.66
N TYR A 53 -3.71 -6.15 -0.67
CA TYR A 53 -3.87 -7.41 -1.39
C TYR A 53 -2.86 -8.49 -0.93
N TRP A 54 -1.59 -8.12 -0.76
CA TRP A 54 -0.57 -9.06 -0.30
C TRP A 54 -0.80 -9.53 1.15
N LEU A 55 -1.27 -8.66 2.04
CA LEU A 55 -1.65 -9.01 3.41
C LEU A 55 -2.80 -10.03 3.41
N ILE A 56 -3.86 -9.78 2.63
CA ILE A 56 -5.00 -10.69 2.49
C ILE A 56 -4.54 -12.06 1.96
N LEU A 57 -3.67 -12.07 0.95
CA LEU A 57 -3.17 -13.32 0.37
C LEU A 57 -2.33 -14.12 1.38
N ILE A 58 -1.48 -13.46 2.15
CA ILE A 58 -0.70 -14.09 3.23
C ILE A 58 -1.63 -14.65 4.31
N ALA A 59 -2.63 -13.90 4.75
CA ALA A 59 -3.60 -14.34 5.75
C ALA A 59 -4.43 -15.55 5.28
N LYS A 60 -4.75 -15.63 3.98
CA LYS A 60 -5.43 -16.80 3.38
C LYS A 60 -4.54 -18.05 3.33
N LEU A 61 -3.26 -17.89 2.99
CA LEU A 61 -2.31 -19.00 2.89
C LEU A 61 -1.84 -19.49 4.27
N TYR A 62 -1.84 -18.60 5.27
CA TYR A 62 -1.34 -18.87 6.61
C TYR A 62 -2.36 -18.41 7.65
N PRO A 63 -3.38 -19.24 7.97
CA PRO A 63 -4.47 -18.87 8.88
C PRO A 63 -4.01 -18.42 10.26
N ALA A 64 -2.85 -18.88 10.72
CA ALA A 64 -2.24 -18.46 11.98
C ALA A 64 -1.88 -16.97 12.03
N LEU A 65 -1.75 -16.30 10.87
CA LEU A 65 -1.44 -14.87 10.74
C LEU A 65 -2.67 -14.00 10.44
N LYS A 66 -3.86 -14.60 10.50
CA LYS A 66 -5.09 -13.94 10.05
C LYS A 66 -5.44 -12.72 10.89
N VAL A 67 -5.26 -12.80 12.21
CA VAL A 67 -5.62 -11.71 13.14
C VAL A 67 -4.72 -10.50 12.90
N GLU A 68 -3.39 -10.70 12.90
CA GLU A 68 -2.47 -9.58 12.62
C GLU A 68 -2.65 -9.04 11.19
N GLY A 69 -2.95 -9.91 10.22
CA GLY A 69 -3.25 -9.53 8.85
C GLY A 69 -4.47 -8.62 8.72
N GLN A 70 -5.52 -8.85 9.52
CA GLN A 70 -6.76 -8.07 9.49
C GLN A 70 -6.59 -6.67 10.10
N GLU A 71 -5.86 -6.54 11.21
CA GLU A 71 -5.56 -5.25 11.81
C GLU A 71 -4.74 -4.37 10.85
N LEU A 72 -3.71 -4.95 10.24
CA LEU A 72 -2.90 -4.28 9.23
C LEU A 72 -3.70 -3.95 7.98
N GLU A 73 -4.61 -4.82 7.54
CA GLU A 73 -5.52 -4.52 6.42
C GLU A 73 -6.38 -3.29 6.70
N MET A 74 -6.97 -3.20 7.90
CA MET A 74 -7.79 -2.06 8.30
C MET A 74 -7.00 -0.75 8.27
N GLU A 75 -5.84 -0.73 8.94
CA GLU A 75 -4.92 0.43 8.96
C GLU A 75 -4.51 0.82 7.53
N ARG A 76 -4.14 -0.15 6.70
CA ARG A 76 -3.68 0.12 5.33
C ARG A 76 -4.82 0.57 4.40
N GLY A 77 -6.05 0.13 4.66
CA GLY A 77 -7.25 0.64 4.00
C GLY A 77 -7.47 2.14 4.25
N GLU A 78 -6.98 2.69 5.36
CA GLU A 78 -7.05 4.13 5.63
C GLU A 78 -6.18 4.93 4.66
N PHE A 79 -4.96 4.47 4.35
CA PHE A 79 -4.12 5.12 3.33
C PHE A 79 -4.83 5.20 1.97
N VAL A 80 -5.52 4.13 1.56
CA VAL A 80 -6.29 4.14 0.30
C VAL A 80 -7.37 5.23 0.32
N ARG A 81 -8.10 5.37 1.44
CA ARG A 81 -9.13 6.41 1.62
C ARG A 81 -8.55 7.81 1.64
N ILE A 82 -7.45 8.02 2.38
CA ILE A 82 -6.74 9.30 2.47
C ILE A 82 -6.27 9.74 1.08
N PHE A 83 -5.52 8.90 0.37
CA PHE A 83 -5.01 9.26 -0.95
C PHE A 83 -6.12 9.41 -1.99
N ALA A 84 -7.22 8.64 -1.88
CA ALA A 84 -8.39 8.84 -2.73
C ALA A 84 -9.05 10.21 -2.51
N SER A 85 -9.18 10.64 -1.25
CA SER A 85 -9.72 11.95 -0.88
C SER A 85 -8.85 13.08 -1.42
N ILE A 86 -7.53 12.98 -1.27
CA ILE A 86 -6.56 13.95 -1.80
C ILE A 86 -6.72 14.06 -3.32
N VAL A 87 -6.60 12.96 -4.07
CA VAL A 87 -6.76 12.97 -5.53
C VAL A 87 -8.11 13.54 -5.96
N GLY A 88 -9.18 13.22 -5.24
CA GLY A 88 -10.53 13.72 -5.53
C GLY A 88 -10.69 15.23 -5.38
N ARG A 89 -9.88 15.90 -4.54
CA ARG A 89 -9.89 17.36 -4.39
C ARG A 89 -9.28 18.09 -5.58
N PHE A 90 -8.27 17.52 -6.22
CA PHE A 90 -7.54 18.15 -7.34
C PHE A 90 -8.15 17.87 -8.72
N ARG A 91 -9.18 17.02 -8.81
CA ARG A 91 -9.92 16.74 -10.05
C ARG A 91 -11.16 17.62 -10.23
N ARG A 92 -11.46 18.49 -9.26
CA ARG A 92 -12.59 19.42 -9.30
C ARG A 92 -12.16 20.75 -9.92
#